data_AF-A0AA35RNR2-F1
#
_entry.id   AF-A0AA35RNR2-F1
#
_cell.length_a   1.000
_cell.length_b   1.000
_cell.length_c   1.000
_cell.angle_alpha   90.00
_cell.angle_beta   90.00
_cell.angle_gamma   90.00
#
_symmetry.space_group_name_H-M   'P 1'
#
loop_
_entity.id
_entity.type
_entity.pdbx_description
1 polymer ?
#
loop_
_entity_poly.entity_id
_entity_poly.type
_entity_poly.pdbx_seq_one_letter_code
_entity_poly.pdbx_strand_id
1 'polypeptide(L)'
;MDKTGHYMDDREDRIITAGPYELADDYHARILAKVILLQSYWRRWLSRRYVDALRRERRVRREWEREREEERRREREEREKREFRRRMNPRTKEDFELLYHALEGEGDWSCDYHMTEQVVT
;
A
#
# COMPACT_ATOMS: atom_id res chain seq x y z
N MET A 1 -59.29 -43.40 11.26
CA MET A 1 -60.24 -44.15 10.41
C MET A 1 -60.97 -45.04 11.38
N ASP A 2 -62.12 -44.55 11.82
CA ASP A 2 -62.66 -45.04 13.08
C ASP A 2 -63.51 -46.25 12.77
N LYS A 3 -63.13 -47.38 13.34
CA LYS A 3 -63.82 -48.65 13.11
C LYS A 3 -65.03 -48.70 14.04
N THR A 4 -66.20 -48.93 13.44
CA THR A 4 -67.44 -49.10 14.19
C THR A 4 -67.30 -50.21 15.23
N GLY A 5 -67.46 -49.88 16.52
CA GLY A 5 -67.35 -50.81 17.64
C GLY A 5 -66.08 -50.71 18.49
N HIS A 6 -65.12 -49.84 18.15
CA HIS A 6 -63.92 -49.61 18.96
C HIS A 6 -63.88 -48.16 19.47
N TYR A 7 -63.75 -47.96 20.79
CA TYR A 7 -63.59 -46.62 21.37
C TYR A 7 -62.17 -46.11 21.11
N MET A 8 -62.04 -44.92 20.52
CA MET A 8 -60.81 -44.14 20.42
C MET A 8 -61.00 -42.88 21.26
N ASP A 9 -59.93 -42.39 21.90
CA ASP A 9 -60.00 -41.19 22.75
C ASP A 9 -59.54 -39.96 21.96
N ASP A 10 -60.49 -39.09 21.59
CA ASP A 10 -60.24 -37.94 20.71
C ASP A 10 -59.97 -36.64 21.50
N ARG A 11 -59.77 -36.73 22.82
CA ARG A 11 -59.74 -35.56 23.74
C ARG A 11 -58.54 -34.63 23.53
N GLU A 12 -57.43 -35.15 23.03
CA GLU A 12 -56.21 -34.39 22.77
C GLU A 12 -56.05 -34.04 21.28
N ASP A 13 -56.96 -34.52 20.43
CA ASP A 13 -56.86 -34.37 18.99
C ASP A 13 -57.17 -32.93 18.56
N ARG A 14 -56.36 -32.44 17.61
CA ARG A 14 -56.47 -31.09 17.08
C ARG A 14 -56.86 -31.15 15.61
N ILE A 15 -57.99 -30.54 15.29
CA ILE A 15 -58.40 -30.32 13.92
C ILE A 15 -57.64 -29.09 13.40
N ILE A 16 -56.68 -29.31 12.52
CA ILE A 16 -55.88 -28.24 11.90
C ILE A 16 -56.42 -27.98 10.50
N THR A 17 -56.73 -26.72 10.18
CA THR A 17 -57.06 -26.32 8.82
C THR A 17 -55.79 -26.18 7.99
N ALA A 18 -55.80 -26.77 6.79
CA ALA A 18 -54.70 -26.67 5.85
C ALA A 18 -54.37 -25.20 5.53
N GLY A 19 -53.09 -24.84 5.71
CA GLY A 19 -52.56 -23.56 5.25
C GLY A 19 -52.20 -23.58 3.76
N PRO A 20 -51.74 -22.46 3.20
CA PRO A 20 -51.21 -22.44 1.84
C PRO A 20 -49.98 -23.35 1.75
N TYR A 21 -50.00 -24.27 0.78
CA TYR A 21 -48.87 -25.12 0.45
C TYR A 21 -48.07 -24.50 -0.69
N GLU A 22 -46.74 -24.59 -0.61
CA GLU A 22 -45.85 -24.20 -1.69
C GLU A 22 -45.48 -25.44 -2.51
N LEU A 23 -45.39 -25.31 -3.84
CA LEU A 23 -44.75 -26.32 -4.66
C LEU A 23 -43.26 -26.41 -4.31
N ALA A 24 -42.69 -27.61 -4.39
CA ALA A 24 -41.28 -27.83 -4.11
C ALA A 24 -40.38 -26.97 -5.01
N ASP A 25 -40.76 -26.81 -6.28
CA ASP A 25 -39.99 -26.01 -7.26
C ASP A 25 -39.94 -24.52 -6.86
N ASP A 26 -41.07 -23.95 -6.43
CA ASP A 26 -41.15 -22.55 -5.98
C ASP A 26 -40.32 -22.31 -4.72
N TYR A 27 -40.35 -23.27 -3.79
CA TYR A 27 -39.52 -23.24 -2.58
C TYR A 27 -38.03 -23.25 -2.92
N HIS A 28 -37.61 -24.15 -3.82
CA HIS A 28 -36.21 -24.25 -4.25
C HIS A 28 -35.75 -23.03 -5.04
N ALA A 29 -36.58 -22.49 -5.93
CA ALA A 29 -36.29 -21.27 -6.67
C ALA A 29 -36.07 -20.08 -5.73
N ARG A 30 -36.92 -19.95 -4.69
CA ARG A 30 -36.80 -18.91 -3.66
C ARG A 30 -35.51 -19.03 -2.85
N ILE A 31 -35.11 -20.25 -2.49
CA ILE A 31 -33.83 -20.49 -1.80
C ILE A 31 -32.66 -20.14 -2.71
N LEU A 32 -32.68 -20.59 -3.97
CA LEU A 32 -31.60 -20.34 -4.92
C LEU A 32 -31.36 -18.85 -5.11
N ALA A 33 -32.43 -18.06 -5.27
CA ALA A 33 -32.32 -16.60 -5.38
C ALA A 33 -31.65 -15.97 -4.15
N LYS A 34 -32.02 -16.41 -2.95
CA LYS A 34 -31.40 -15.95 -1.69
C LYS A 34 -29.95 -16.37 -1.57
N VAL A 35 -29.60 -17.58 -1.99
CA VAL A 35 -28.22 -18.10 -1.98
C VAL A 35 -27.35 -17.28 -2.94
N ILE A 36 -27.82 -17.01 -4.16
CA ILE A 36 -27.09 -16.18 -5.13
C ILE A 36 -26.85 -14.79 -4.55
N LEU A 37 -27.86 -14.20 -3.90
CA LEU A 37 -27.74 -12.91 -3.23
C LEU A 37 -26.62 -12.95 -2.16
N LEU A 38 -26.68 -13.91 -1.24
CA LEU A 38 -25.66 -14.09 -0.19
C LEU A 38 -24.26 -14.27 -0.79
N GLN A 39 -24.13 -15.13 -1.79
CA GLN A 39 -22.85 -15.35 -2.46
C GLN A 39 -22.32 -14.09 -3.15
N SER A 40 -23.18 -13.26 -3.74
CA SER A 40 -22.77 -12.00 -4.38
C SER A 40 -22.19 -11.01 -3.36
N TYR A 41 -22.82 -10.87 -2.20
CA TYR A 41 -22.31 -10.04 -1.11
C TYR A 41 -21.02 -10.59 -0.54
N TRP A 42 -20.91 -11.91 -0.39
CA TRP A 42 -19.70 -12.55 0.09
C TRP A 42 -18.52 -12.32 -0.86
N ARG A 43 -18.72 -12.51 -2.16
CA ARG A 43 -17.70 -12.22 -3.18
C ARG A 43 -17.25 -10.76 -3.15
N ARG A 44 -18.19 -9.81 -3.06
CA ARG A 44 -17.89 -8.38 -2.90
C ARG A 44 -17.07 -8.11 -1.65
N TRP A 45 -17.45 -8.69 -0.51
CA TRP A 45 -16.74 -8.51 0.76
C TRP A 45 -15.31 -9.03 0.67
N LEU A 46 -15.11 -10.22 0.08
CA LEU A 46 -13.78 -10.80 -0.11
C LEU A 46 -12.88 -9.90 -0.97
N SER A 47 -13.40 -9.41 -2.10
CA SER A 47 -12.66 -8.49 -2.97
C SER A 47 -12.30 -7.18 -2.25
N ARG A 48 -13.23 -6.59 -1.49
CA ARG A 48 -12.94 -5.37 -0.70
C ARG A 48 -11.84 -5.62 0.33
N ARG A 49 -11.94 -6.70 1.09
CA ARG A 49 -10.93 -7.09 2.09
C ARG A 49 -9.55 -7.27 1.46
N TYR A 50 -9.47 -7.92 0.30
CA TYR A 50 -8.23 -8.11 -0.43
C TYR A 50 -7.64 -6.78 -0.92
N VAL A 51 -8.45 -5.93 -1.57
CA VAL A 51 -8.01 -4.62 -2.05
C VAL A 51 -7.56 -3.72 -0.90
N ASP A 52 -8.24 -3.75 0.23
CA ASP A 52 -7.85 -2.97 1.40
C ASP A 52 -6.52 -3.45 2.00
N ALA A 53 -6.24 -4.75 1.98
CA ALA A 53 -4.92 -5.28 2.35
C ALA A 53 -3.83 -4.74 1.42
N LEU A 54 -4.04 -4.79 0.10
CA LEU A 54 -3.09 -4.24 -0.88
C LEU A 54 -2.89 -2.73 -0.73
N ARG A 55 -3.95 -1.98 -0.40
CA ARG A 55 -3.87 -0.53 -0.13
C ARG A 55 -3.02 -0.23 1.09
N ARG A 56 -3.15 -1.03 2.16
CA ARG A 56 -2.31 -0.89 3.36
C ARG A 56 -0.84 -1.18 3.04
N GLU A 57 -0.55 -2.29 2.36
CA GLU A 57 0.83 -2.62 1.96
C GLU A 57 1.44 -1.52 1.08
N ARG A 58 0.68 -1.02 0.11
CA ARG A 58 1.11 0.11 -0.74
C ARG A 58 1.39 1.37 0.07
N ARG A 59 0.57 1.66 1.08
CA ARG A 59 0.77 2.83 1.96
C ARG A 59 2.07 2.69 2.74
N VAL A 60 2.28 1.55 3.40
CA VAL A 60 3.52 1.27 4.15
C VAL A 60 4.75 1.40 3.26
N ARG A 61 4.70 0.83 2.04
CA ARG A 61 5.81 0.95 1.09
C ARG A 61 6.11 2.41 0.71
N ARG A 62 5.08 3.21 0.47
CA ARG A 62 5.24 4.64 0.15
C ARG A 62 5.79 5.44 1.33
N GLU A 63 5.37 5.12 2.54
CA GLU A 63 5.89 5.76 3.76
C GLU A 63 7.38 5.45 3.93
N TRP A 64 7.77 4.18 3.75
CA TRP A 64 9.18 3.77 3.76
C TRP A 64 10.01 4.45 2.66
N GLU A 65 9.48 4.56 1.44
CA GLU A 65 10.17 5.26 0.34
C GLU A 65 10.41 6.73 0.67
N ARG A 66 9.42 7.41 1.27
CA ARG A 66 9.54 8.82 1.69
C ARG A 66 10.57 8.99 2.81
N GLU A 67 10.51 8.13 3.83
CA GLU A 67 11.47 8.16 4.93
C GLU A 67 12.91 7.97 4.43
N ARG A 68 13.12 7.01 3.53
CA ARG A 68 14.45 6.79 2.91
C ARG A 68 14.89 7.94 2.02
N GLU A 69 13.97 8.62 1.35
CA GLU A 69 14.30 9.81 0.58
C GLU A 69 14.73 10.97 1.49
N GLU A 70 14.03 11.17 2.60
CA GLU A 70 14.40 12.16 3.60
C GLU A 70 15.75 11.86 4.26
N GLU A 71 16.02 10.61 4.62
CA GLU A 71 17.31 10.18 5.15
C GLU A 71 18.43 10.46 4.15
N ARG A 72 18.27 10.03 2.89
CA ARG A 72 19.27 10.30 1.84
C ARG A 72 19.51 11.79 1.63
N ARG A 73 18.46 12.62 1.73
CA ARG A 73 18.60 14.08 1.63
C ARG A 73 19.40 14.62 2.82
N ARG A 74 19.08 14.19 4.04
CA ARG A 74 19.82 14.59 5.26
C ARG A 74 21.29 14.16 5.19
N GLU A 75 21.58 12.93 4.78
CA GLU A 75 22.96 12.45 4.61
C GLU A 75 23.74 13.29 3.60
N ARG A 76 23.12 13.66 2.47
CA ARG A 76 23.73 14.57 1.48
C ARG A 76 24.00 15.94 2.07
N GLU A 77 23.03 16.54 2.73
CA GLU A 77 23.19 17.85 3.39
C GLU A 77 24.27 17.82 4.48
N GLU A 78 24.37 16.74 5.25
CA GLU A 78 25.43 16.56 6.26
C GLU A 78 26.81 16.39 5.62
N ARG A 79 26.90 15.64 4.52
CA ARG A 79 28.13 15.48 3.74
C ARG A 79 28.60 16.82 3.19
N GLU A 80 27.69 17.59 2.58
CA GLU A 80 27.98 18.94 2.08
C GLU A 80 28.40 19.89 3.20
N LYS A 81 27.70 19.89 4.33
CA LYS A 81 28.08 20.69 5.52
C LYS A 81 29.45 20.30 6.05
N ARG A 82 29.79 19.02 6.05
CA ARG A 82 31.10 18.51 6.48
C ARG A 82 32.20 18.94 5.52
N GLU A 83 31.98 18.82 4.22
CA GLU A 83 32.92 19.30 3.19
C GLU A 83 33.12 20.82 3.29
N PHE A 84 32.03 21.59 3.41
CA PHE A 84 32.09 23.03 3.64
C PHE A 84 32.90 23.39 4.89
N ARG A 85 32.69 22.67 6.00
CA ARG A 85 33.43 22.89 7.24
C ARG A 85 34.92 22.59 7.12
N ARG A 86 35.29 21.53 6.37
CA ARG A 86 36.70 21.19 6.08
C ARG A 86 37.39 22.28 5.27
N ARG A 87 36.69 22.86 4.28
CA ARG A 87 37.20 24.00 3.49
C ARG A 87 37.35 25.27 4.31
N MET A 88 36.38 25.58 5.18
CA MET A 88 36.38 26.81 5.98
C MET A 88 37.35 26.78 7.17
N ASN A 89 37.62 25.61 7.74
CA ASN A 89 38.55 25.47 8.87
C ASN A 89 39.34 24.15 8.76
N PRO A 90 40.37 24.10 7.91
CA PRO A 90 41.20 22.90 7.73
C PRO A 90 41.96 22.59 9.02
N ARG A 91 41.86 21.33 9.49
CA ARG A 91 42.50 20.90 10.75
C ARG A 91 43.50 19.77 10.56
N THR A 92 43.32 18.93 9.53
CA THR A 92 44.22 17.80 9.24
C THR A 92 45.14 18.13 8.07
N LYS A 93 46.27 17.42 7.97
CA LYS A 93 47.20 17.53 6.83
C LYS A 93 46.52 17.27 5.48
N GLU A 94 45.62 16.28 5.46
CA GLU A 94 44.79 15.94 4.29
C GLU A 94 43.87 17.10 3.84
N ASP A 95 43.31 17.87 4.78
CA ASP A 95 42.48 19.03 4.44
C ASP A 95 43.32 20.14 3.76
N PHE A 96 44.58 20.33 4.17
CA PHE A 96 45.50 21.28 3.54
C PHE A 96 45.98 20.80 2.16
N GLU A 97 46.26 19.50 2.02
CA GLU A 97 46.60 18.88 0.72
C GLU A 97 45.45 19.03 -0.29
N LEU A 98 44.20 18.88 0.16
CA LEU A 98 43.02 19.10 -0.67
C LEU A 98 42.90 20.55 -1.18
N LEU A 99 43.21 21.53 -0.32
CA LEU A 99 43.23 22.95 -0.70
C LEU A 99 44.37 23.25 -1.69
N TYR A 100 45.54 22.64 -1.49
CA TYR A 100 46.69 22.80 -2.37
C TYR A 100 46.40 22.27 -3.78
N HIS A 101 45.80 21.07 -3.88
CA HIS A 101 45.37 20.50 -5.15
C HIS A 101 44.30 21.35 -5.86
N ALA A 102 43.39 21.99 -5.10
CA ALA A 102 42.41 22.90 -5.68
C ALA A 102 43.08 24.16 -6.26
N LEU A 103 44.08 24.70 -5.56
CA LEU A 103 44.87 25.86 -5.99
C LEU A 103 45.73 25.56 -7.24
N GLU A 104 46.41 24.42 -7.26
CA GLU A 104 47.20 23.99 -8.42
C GLU A 104 46.32 23.78 -9.66
N GLY A 105 45.12 23.22 -9.48
CA GLY A 105 44.13 23.08 -10.55
C GLY A 105 43.65 24.42 -11.10
N GLU A 106 43.38 25.42 -10.26
CA GLU A 106 43.02 26.79 -10.70
C GLU A 106 44.14 27.50 -11.46
N GLY A 107 45.40 27.20 -11.14
CA GLY A 107 46.57 27.71 -11.87
C GLY A 107 46.64 27.24 -13.33
N ASP A 108 46.10 26.05 -13.62
CA ASP A 108 46.10 25.46 -14.97
C ASP A 108 45.05 26.14 -15.88
N TRP A 109 43.85 26.45 -15.36
CA TRP A 109 42.82 27.22 -16.09
C TRP A 109 43.22 28.67 -16.37
N SER A 110 44.09 29.26 -15.55
CA SER A 110 44.68 30.59 -15.78
C SER A 110 45.63 30.59 -16.99
N CYS A 111 46.33 29.49 -17.22
CA CYS A 111 47.26 29.35 -18.35
C CYS A 111 46.53 29.18 -19.69
N ASP A 112 45.35 28.55 -19.69
CA ASP A 112 44.50 28.42 -20.90
C ASP A 112 43.81 29.74 -21.29
N TYR A 113 43.39 30.57 -20.32
CA TYR A 113 42.76 31.86 -20.62
C TYR A 113 43.72 32.85 -21.31
N HIS A 114 44.99 32.87 -20.91
CA HIS A 114 46.00 33.73 -21.55
C HIS A 114 46.42 33.29 -22.96
N MET A 115 46.15 32.04 -23.37
CA MET A 115 46.38 31.61 -24.76
C MET A 115 45.27 32.04 -25.73
N THR A 116 44.04 32.29 -25.25
CA THR A 116 42.93 32.68 -26.13
C THR A 116 42.90 34.18 -26.46
N GLU A 117 43.44 35.04 -25.60
CA GLU A 117 43.55 36.49 -25.87
C GLU A 117 44.67 36.85 -26.85
N GLN A 118 45.67 35.97 -27.07
CA GLN A 118 46.78 36.22 -28.00
C GLN A 118 46.44 35.92 -29.48
N VAL A 119 45.24 35.42 -29.79
CA VAL A 119 44.84 35.01 -31.16
C VAL A 119 43.81 35.98 -31.79
N VAL A 120 43.39 37.05 -31.08
CA VAL A 120 42.34 37.99 -31.54
C VAL A 120 42.89 39.38 -31.95
N THR A 121 44.22 39.56 -32.05
CA THR A 121 44.84 40.78 -32.61
C THR A 121 45.48 40.54 -33.97
#